data_AF-A0A9D7SBM3-F1
#
_entry.id   AF-A0A9D7SBM3-F1
#
_cell.length_a   1.000
_cell.length_b   1.000
_cell.length_c   1.000
_cell.angle_alpha   90.00
_cell.angle_beta   90.00
_cell.angle_gamma   90.00
#
_symmetry.space_group_name_H-M   'P 1'
#
loop_
_entity.id
_entity.type
_entity.pdbx_description
1 polymer ?
#
loop_
_entity_poly.entity_id
_entity_poly.type
_entity_poly.pdbx_seq_one_letter_code
_entity_poly.pdbx_strand_id
1 'polypeptide(L)'
;MIPHDRIWHELKLSRIHLEYLNLYISKIVKIDKRVDIFLGVTYILSIVGWYRLNEYPKVWAFILSSIGLFRLYKSKLMPSESEISTIKSVFEFYIDYNRYMEDLFVKSLNNIIDETAAGAQLNDLKDSERIMMKINKHETIKETEPMYSIANQNYLQYLKKFTDGQS
;
A
#
# COMPACT_ATOMS: atom_id res chain seq x y z
N MET A 1 7.39 -5.74 -33.41
CA MET A 1 6.89 -4.45 -32.90
C MET A 1 6.13 -4.62 -31.61
N ILE A 2 6.86 -4.62 -30.50
CA ILE A 2 6.29 -4.09 -29.26
C ILE A 2 6.54 -2.60 -29.37
N PRO A 3 5.52 -1.79 -29.69
CA PRO A 3 5.72 -0.36 -29.80
C PRO A 3 6.19 0.14 -28.44
N HIS A 4 7.11 1.10 -28.41
CA HIS A 4 7.52 1.80 -27.18
C HIS A 4 6.32 2.22 -26.33
N ASP A 5 5.19 2.51 -26.97
CA ASP A 5 3.88 2.77 -26.38
C ASP A 5 3.39 1.68 -25.41
N ARG A 6 3.66 0.40 -25.70
CA ARG A 6 3.27 -0.72 -24.84
C ARG A 6 4.12 -0.77 -23.57
N ILE A 7 5.44 -0.60 -23.68
CA ILE A 7 6.33 -0.55 -22.50
C ILE A 7 5.97 0.67 -21.65
N TRP A 8 5.72 1.82 -22.29
CA TRP A 8 5.29 3.04 -21.64
C TRP A 8 3.95 2.90 -20.91
N HIS A 9 2.98 2.25 -21.55
CA HIS A 9 1.66 2.01 -20.97
C HIS A 9 1.75 1.13 -19.71
N GLU A 10 2.54 0.06 -19.76
CA GLU A 10 2.75 -0.84 -18.62
C GLU A 10 3.54 -0.15 -17.48
N LEU A 11 4.52 0.70 -17.82
CA LEU A 11 5.22 1.54 -16.86
C LEU A 11 4.27 2.54 -16.17
N LYS A 12 3.38 3.18 -16.93
CA LYS A 12 2.37 4.08 -16.38
C LYS A 12 1.45 3.36 -15.40
N LEU A 13 0.93 2.19 -15.79
CA LEU A 13 0.04 1.40 -14.94
C LEU A 13 0.71 0.98 -13.64
N SER A 14 1.92 0.41 -13.73
CA SER A 14 2.67 -0.05 -12.55
C SER A 14 3.03 1.10 -11.60
N ARG A 15 3.26 2.31 -12.13
CA ARG A 15 3.52 3.49 -11.30
C ARG A 15 2.28 4.00 -10.55
N ILE A 16 1.12 4.02 -11.23
CA ILE A 16 -0.15 4.37 -10.58
C ILE A 16 -0.46 3.35 -9.48
N HIS A 17 -0.20 2.07 -9.73
CA HIS A 17 -0.41 1.01 -8.76
C HIS A 17 0.53 1.12 -7.55
N LEU A 18 1.80 1.48 -7.75
CA LEU A 18 2.76 1.77 -6.68
C LEU A 18 2.26 2.90 -5.77
N GLU A 19 1.80 3.99 -6.37
CA GLU A 19 1.30 5.15 -5.61
C GLU A 19 0.01 4.81 -4.86
N TYR A 20 -0.86 4.01 -5.48
CA TYR A 20 -2.04 3.46 -4.84
C TYR A 20 -1.69 2.63 -3.59
N LEU A 21 -0.72 1.70 -3.70
CA LEU A 21 -0.27 0.89 -2.56
C LEU A 21 0.28 1.76 -1.42
N ASN A 22 1.08 2.78 -1.75
CA ASN A 22 1.62 3.71 -0.77
C ASN A 22 0.50 4.41 0.03
N LEU A 23 -0.51 4.94 -0.68
CA LEU A 23 -1.67 5.58 -0.05
C LEU A 23 -2.47 4.59 0.81
N TYR A 24 -2.65 3.37 0.33
CA TYR A 24 -3.36 2.31 1.04
C TYR A 24 -2.65 1.92 2.35
N ILE A 25 -1.35 1.65 2.30
CA ILE A 25 -0.51 1.36 3.48
C ILE A 25 -0.57 2.53 4.47
N SER A 26 -0.38 3.76 3.99
CA SER A 26 -0.40 4.96 4.83
C SER A 26 -1.73 5.12 5.55
N LYS A 27 -2.85 4.86 4.87
CA LYS A 27 -4.20 4.96 5.45
C LYS A 27 -4.41 3.90 6.53
N ILE A 28 -4.05 2.64 6.26
CA ILE A 28 -4.18 1.55 7.25
C ILE A 28 -3.36 1.86 8.49
N VAL A 29 -2.07 2.18 8.34
CA VAL A 29 -1.18 2.48 9.46
C VAL A 29 -1.67 3.68 10.27
N LYS A 30 -2.23 4.71 9.62
CA LYS A 30 -2.81 5.88 10.32
C LYS A 30 -4.07 5.54 11.10
N ILE A 31 -4.93 4.66 10.58
CA ILE A 31 -6.15 4.22 11.25
C ILE A 31 -5.79 3.34 12.44
N ASP A 32 -4.89 2.39 12.23
CA ASP A 32 -4.39 1.47 13.26
C ASP A 32 -3.82 2.22 14.47
N LYS A 33 -2.88 3.15 14.21
CA LYS A 33 -2.32 4.03 15.26
C LYS A 33 -3.37 4.86 15.98
N ARG A 34 -4.36 5.39 15.26
CA ARG A 34 -5.44 6.19 15.88
C ARG A 34 -6.29 5.34 16.82
N VAL A 35 -6.62 4.12 16.43
CA VAL A 35 -7.37 3.19 17.27
C VAL A 35 -6.58 2.80 18.51
N ASP A 36 -5.29 2.50 18.37
CA ASP A 36 -4.46 2.13 19.53
C ASP A 36 -4.29 3.28 20.52
N ILE A 37 -4.10 4.51 20.04
CA ILE A 37 -4.07 5.70 20.89
C ILE A 37 -5.41 5.87 21.60
N PHE A 38 -6.54 5.76 20.88
CA PHE A 38 -7.86 5.90 21.47
C PHE A 38 -8.13 4.84 22.57
N LEU A 39 -7.83 3.57 22.29
CA LEU A 39 -7.99 2.48 23.25
C LEU A 39 -7.05 2.65 24.44
N GLY A 40 -5.81 3.11 24.21
CA GLY A 40 -4.83 3.37 25.27
C GLY A 40 -5.28 4.48 26.21
N VAL A 41 -5.72 5.62 25.67
CA VAL A 41 -6.24 6.74 26.47
C VAL A 41 -7.48 6.30 27.25
N THR A 42 -8.44 5.63 26.60
CA THR A 42 -9.66 5.15 27.26
C THR A 42 -9.33 4.14 28.38
N TYR A 43 -8.34 3.27 28.17
CA TYR A 43 -7.89 2.30 29.16
C TYR A 43 -7.27 2.99 30.40
N ILE A 44 -6.38 3.97 30.18
CA ILE A 44 -5.77 4.75 31.28
C ILE A 44 -6.86 5.51 32.05
N LEU A 45 -7.77 6.19 31.35
CA LEU A 45 -8.89 6.91 31.97
C LEU A 45 -9.79 5.96 32.78
N SER A 46 -9.99 4.73 32.30
CA SER A 46 -10.80 3.73 33.01
C SER A 46 -10.14 3.27 34.30
N ILE A 47 -8.82 3.08 34.31
CA ILE A 47 -8.07 2.71 35.53
C ILE A 47 -8.07 3.86 36.54
N VAL A 48 -7.75 5.08 36.09
CA VAL A 48 -7.73 6.26 36.96
C VAL A 48 -9.13 6.56 37.49
N GLY A 49 -10.15 6.43 36.63
CA GLY A 49 -11.55 6.58 36.98
C GLY A 49 -11.99 5.58 38.04
N TRP A 50 -11.62 4.29 37.89
CA TRP A 50 -11.87 3.29 38.91
C TRP A 50 -11.19 3.64 40.24
N TYR A 51 -9.91 4.00 40.22
CA TYR A 51 -9.16 4.34 41.42
C TYR A 51 -9.74 5.54 42.19
N ARG A 52 -10.22 6.56 41.46
CA ARG A 52 -10.71 7.82 42.04
C ARG A 52 -12.20 7.84 42.37
N LEU A 53 -13.01 7.13 41.58
CA LEU A 53 -14.47 7.06 41.70
C LEU A 53 -14.87 5.62 42.02
N ASN A 54 -14.61 5.23 43.27
CA ASN A 54 -14.90 3.90 43.81
C ASN A 54 -16.39 3.60 43.97
N GLU A 55 -17.26 4.56 43.64
CA GLU A 55 -18.72 4.43 43.74
C GLU A 55 -19.30 3.53 42.64
N TYR A 56 -18.59 3.35 41.52
CA TYR A 56 -19.09 2.59 40.35
C TYR A 56 -18.09 1.55 39.80
N PRO A 57 -17.59 0.61 40.61
CA PRO A 57 -16.57 -0.36 40.18
C PRO A 57 -17.07 -1.28 39.04
N LYS A 58 -18.38 -1.58 39.02
CA LYS A 58 -19.01 -2.40 37.96
C LYS A 58 -18.97 -1.71 36.60
N VAL A 59 -19.13 -0.39 36.55
CA VAL A 59 -19.12 0.39 35.30
C VAL A 59 -17.71 0.39 34.71
N TRP A 60 -16.70 0.65 35.55
CA TRP A 60 -15.30 0.65 35.12
C TRP A 60 -14.84 -0.74 34.67
N ALA A 61 -15.22 -1.80 35.40
CA ALA A 61 -14.96 -3.17 34.99
C ALA A 61 -15.57 -3.50 33.61
N PHE A 62 -16.81 -3.07 33.36
CA PHE A 62 -17.47 -3.27 32.06
C PHE A 62 -16.76 -2.55 30.91
N ILE A 63 -16.30 -1.32 31.13
CA ILE A 63 -15.52 -0.56 30.14
C ILE A 63 -14.20 -1.29 29.83
N LEU A 64 -13.46 -1.71 30.87
CA LEU A 64 -12.21 -2.44 30.71
C LEU A 64 -12.41 -3.76 29.94
N SER A 65 -13.46 -4.53 30.26
CA SER A 65 -13.80 -5.76 29.52
C SER A 65 -14.16 -5.48 28.06
N SER A 66 -14.89 -4.39 27.81
CA SER A 66 -15.28 -3.97 26.45
C SER A 66 -14.05 -3.57 25.61
N ILE A 67 -13.07 -2.88 26.19
CA ILE A 67 -11.78 -2.57 25.54
C ILE A 67 -11.02 -3.86 25.22
N GLY A 68 -11.01 -4.83 26.14
CA GLY A 68 -10.39 -6.14 25.93
C GLY A 68 -11.03 -6.90 24.76
N LEU A 69 -12.36 -6.95 24.71
CA LEU A 69 -13.12 -7.54 23.60
C LEU A 69 -12.85 -6.81 22.29
N PHE A 70 -12.81 -5.48 22.31
CA PHE A 70 -12.54 -4.68 21.12
C PHE A 70 -11.14 -4.94 20.56
N ARG A 71 -10.11 -5.08 21.41
CA ARG A 71 -8.75 -5.48 20.98
C ARG A 71 -8.74 -6.85 20.32
N LEU A 72 -9.50 -7.81 20.85
CA LEU A 72 -9.64 -9.13 20.23
C LEU A 72 -10.37 -9.08 18.89
N TYR A 73 -11.36 -8.21 18.75
CA TYR A 73 -12.13 -8.07 17.50
C TYR A 73 -11.41 -7.21 16.45
N LYS A 74 -10.50 -6.31 16.87
CA LYS A 74 -9.66 -5.49 15.98
C LYS A 74 -8.93 -6.33 14.95
N SER A 75 -8.37 -7.48 15.36
CA SER A 75 -7.63 -8.40 14.47
C SER A 75 -8.47 -8.99 13.33
N LYS A 76 -9.81 -8.96 13.44
CA LYS A 76 -10.74 -9.46 12.42
C LYS A 76 -11.29 -8.35 11.53
N LEU A 77 -11.34 -7.11 12.03
CA LEU A 77 -11.84 -5.93 11.31
C LEU A 77 -10.75 -5.16 10.58
N MET A 78 -9.52 -5.20 11.08
CA MET A 78 -8.36 -4.49 10.53
C MET A 78 -7.30 -5.48 10.07
N PRO A 79 -6.52 -5.11 9.02
CA PRO A 79 -5.39 -5.91 8.60
C PRO A 79 -4.43 -6.15 9.77
N SER A 80 -4.11 -7.41 10.01
CA SER A 80 -3.08 -7.83 10.93
C SER A 80 -1.71 -7.25 10.56
N GLU A 81 -0.78 -7.19 11.51
CA GLU A 81 0.60 -6.78 11.24
C GLU A 81 1.25 -7.64 10.13
N SER A 82 0.91 -8.93 10.09
CA SER A 82 1.33 -9.84 9.01
C SER A 82 0.79 -9.42 7.65
N GLU A 83 -0.49 -9.03 7.55
CA GLU A 83 -1.06 -8.57 6.27
C GLU A 83 -0.46 -7.23 5.85
N ILE A 84 -0.23 -6.31 6.79
CA ILE A 84 0.47 -5.05 6.53
C ILE A 84 1.89 -5.32 6.03
N SER A 85 2.59 -6.28 6.63
CA SER A 85 3.93 -6.71 6.20
C SER A 85 3.91 -7.27 4.77
N THR A 86 2.93 -8.12 4.45
CA THR A 86 2.74 -8.64 3.09
C THR A 86 2.49 -7.52 2.09
N ILE A 87 1.60 -6.57 2.40
CA ILE A 87 1.31 -5.43 1.52
C ILE A 87 2.57 -4.57 1.32
N LYS A 88 3.40 -4.38 2.36
CA LYS A 88 4.69 -3.69 2.24
C LYS A 88 5.67 -4.43 1.34
N SER A 89 5.76 -5.75 1.45
CA SER A 89 6.59 -6.57 0.55
C SER A 89 6.13 -6.45 -0.90
N VAL A 90 4.81 -6.42 -1.15
CA VAL A 90 4.25 -6.15 -2.48
C VAL A 90 4.64 -4.74 -2.96
N PHE A 91 4.55 -3.73 -2.09
CA PHE A 91 4.96 -2.37 -2.43
C PHE A 91 6.46 -2.29 -2.79
N GLU A 92 7.34 -2.91 -2.01
CA GLU A 92 8.78 -2.99 -2.30
C GLU A 92 9.05 -3.68 -3.64
N PHE A 93 8.35 -4.77 -3.93
CA PHE A 93 8.42 -5.40 -5.25
C PHE A 93 8.03 -4.45 -6.37
N TYR A 94 6.94 -3.68 -6.23
CA TYR A 94 6.54 -2.71 -7.26
C TYR A 94 7.55 -1.56 -7.42
N ILE A 95 8.31 -1.19 -6.38
CA ILE A 95 9.41 -0.22 -6.51
C ILE A 95 10.49 -0.78 -7.45
N ASP A 96 10.94 -2.01 -7.18
CA ASP A 96 11.96 -2.66 -8.00
C ASP A 96 11.45 -2.92 -9.42
N TYR A 97 10.21 -3.39 -9.56
CA TYR A 97 9.55 -3.61 -10.85
C TYR A 97 9.49 -2.33 -11.68
N ASN A 98 9.06 -1.20 -11.10
CA ASN A 98 9.04 0.08 -11.78
C ASN A 98 10.44 0.50 -12.22
N ARG A 99 11.47 0.31 -11.38
CA ARG A 99 12.85 0.63 -11.73
C ARG A 99 13.33 -0.19 -12.94
N TYR A 100 13.04 -1.50 -12.98
CA TYR A 100 13.40 -2.35 -14.11
C TYR A 100 12.63 -1.98 -15.38
N MET A 101 11.35 -1.61 -15.26
CA MET A 101 10.55 -1.11 -16.38
C MET A 101 11.08 0.22 -16.93
N GLU A 102 11.49 1.15 -16.06
CA GLU A 102 12.13 2.41 -16.46
C GLU A 102 13.45 2.16 -17.19
N ASP A 103 14.32 1.30 -16.66
CA ASP A 103 15.58 0.93 -17.29
C ASP A 103 15.37 0.27 -18.66
N LEU A 104 14.40 -0.66 -18.76
CA LEU A 104 14.01 -1.29 -20.02
C LEU A 104 13.52 -0.25 -21.04
N PHE A 105 12.69 0.69 -20.60
CA PHE A 105 12.17 1.76 -21.44
C PHE A 105 13.28 2.68 -21.96
N VAL A 106 14.21 3.10 -21.09
CA VAL A 106 15.36 3.94 -21.47
C VAL A 106 16.30 3.21 -22.44
N LYS A 107 16.59 1.92 -22.19
CA LYS A 107 17.41 1.10 -23.09
C LYS A 107 16.76 0.92 -24.46
N SER A 108 15.44 0.71 -24.46
CA SER A 108 14.66 0.59 -25.69
C SER A 108 14.63 1.90 -26.47
N LEU A 109 14.42 3.05 -25.83
CA LEU A 109 14.43 4.37 -26.47
C LEU A 109 15.78 4.72 -27.09
N ASN A 110 16.88 4.39 -26.40
CA ASN A 110 18.23 4.67 -26.88
C ASN A 110 18.75 3.63 -27.89
N ASN A 111 17.90 2.69 -28.35
CA ASN A 111 18.28 1.59 -29.24
C ASN A 111 19.47 0.75 -28.73
N ILE A 112 19.65 0.68 -27.40
CA ILE A 112 20.70 -0.14 -26.76
C ILE A 112 20.34 -1.62 -26.88
N ILE A 113 19.04 -1.93 -26.91
CA ILE A 113 18.49 -3.27 -27.05
C ILE A 113 17.60 -3.35 -28.28
N ASP A 114 17.64 -4.49 -28.98
CA ASP A 114 16.74 -4.79 -30.09
C ASP A 114 15.29 -4.98 -29.61
N GLU A 115 14.30 -4.71 -30.47
CA GLU A 115 12.87 -4.85 -30.17
C GLU A 115 12.52 -6.27 -29.67
N THR A 116 13.15 -7.29 -30.24
CA THR A 116 12.92 -8.69 -29.87
C THR A 116 13.39 -8.96 -28.44
N ALA A 117 14.55 -8.41 -28.07
CA ALA A 117 15.11 -8.53 -26.73
C ALA A 117 14.33 -7.71 -25.70
N ALA A 118 13.88 -6.50 -26.07
CA ALA A 118 13.01 -5.68 -25.23
C ALA A 118 11.67 -6.38 -24.94
N GLY A 119 11.13 -7.09 -25.94
CA GLY A 119 9.93 -7.88 -25.78
C GLY A 119 10.06 -9.07 -24.86
N ALA A 120 11.16 -9.80 -24.96
CA ALA A 120 11.46 -10.91 -24.06
C ALA A 120 11.57 -10.42 -22.61
N GLN A 121 12.36 -9.35 -22.37
CA GLN A 121 12.53 -8.78 -21.02
C GLN A 121 11.22 -8.24 -20.44
N LEU A 122 10.36 -7.63 -21.27
CA LEU A 122 9.03 -7.20 -20.83
C LEU A 122 8.18 -8.40 -20.40
N ASN A 123 8.20 -9.50 -21.15
CA ASN A 123 7.43 -10.70 -20.80
C ASN A 123 7.97 -11.34 -19.51
N ASP A 124 9.28 -11.41 -19.33
CA ASP A 124 9.91 -11.91 -18.10
C ASP A 124 9.49 -11.08 -16.88
N LEU A 125 9.47 -9.74 -17.02
CA LEU A 125 8.96 -8.85 -15.98
C LEU A 125 7.49 -9.13 -15.68
N LYS A 126 6.64 -9.28 -16.70
CA LYS A 126 5.22 -9.62 -16.49
C LYS A 126 5.01 -10.99 -15.83
N ASP A 127 5.86 -11.97 -16.12
CA ASP A 127 5.79 -13.26 -15.46
C ASP A 127 6.24 -13.15 -13.99
N SER A 128 7.23 -12.31 -13.68
CA SER A 128 7.60 -12.02 -12.28
C SER A 128 6.46 -11.38 -11.48
N GLU A 129 5.73 -10.44 -12.08
CA GLU A 129 4.53 -9.82 -11.50
C GLU A 129 3.43 -10.87 -11.26
N ARG A 130 3.18 -11.74 -12.24
CA ARG A 130 2.19 -12.82 -12.12
C ARG A 130 2.55 -13.79 -10.98
N ILE A 131 3.83 -14.14 -10.83
CA ILE A 131 4.30 -15.01 -9.73
C ILE A 131 4.06 -14.31 -8.38
N MET A 132 4.41 -13.03 -8.29
CA MET A 132 4.20 -12.23 -7.08
C MET A 132 2.71 -12.16 -6.68
N MET A 133 1.82 -11.95 -7.65
CA MET A 133 0.36 -11.94 -7.42
C MET A 133 -0.17 -13.28 -6.91
N LYS A 134 0.35 -14.41 -7.43
CA LYS A 134 -0.02 -15.75 -6.98
C LYS A 134 0.44 -16.04 -5.54
N ILE A 135 1.64 -15.59 -5.18
CA ILE A 135 2.21 -15.81 -3.84
C ILE A 135 1.46 -14.99 -2.79
N ASN A 136 1.15 -13.73 -3.09
CA ASN A 136 0.63 -12.79 -2.09
C ASN A 136 -0.89 -12.64 -2.05
N LYS A 137 -1.65 -13.48 -2.77
CA LYS A 137 -3.12 -13.52 -2.75
C LYS A 137 -3.73 -12.11 -2.70
N HIS A 138 -3.59 -11.35 -3.78
CA HIS A 138 -4.05 -9.95 -3.94
C HIS A 138 -5.52 -9.64 -3.55
N GLU A 139 -6.32 -10.63 -3.17
CA GLU A 139 -7.69 -10.51 -2.70
C GLU A 139 -7.89 -9.52 -1.54
N THR A 140 -6.82 -9.15 -0.82
CA THR A 140 -6.88 -8.24 0.32
C THR A 140 -6.85 -6.75 -0.05
N ILE A 141 -6.38 -6.39 -1.24
CA ILE A 141 -6.30 -4.98 -1.66
C ILE A 141 -7.58 -4.61 -2.41
N LYS A 142 -8.61 -4.19 -1.67
CA LYS A 142 -9.81 -3.62 -2.28
C LYS A 142 -9.48 -2.28 -2.92
N GLU A 143 -9.45 -2.24 -4.25
CA GLU A 143 -9.38 -0.99 -5.00
C GLU A 143 -10.61 -0.13 -4.68
N THR A 144 -10.36 1.10 -4.23
CA THR A 144 -11.42 2.09 -4.04
C THR A 144 -11.22 3.23 -5.03
N GLU A 145 -12.23 3.47 -5.87
CA GLU A 145 -12.36 4.59 -6.83
C GLU A 145 -11.69 5.91 -6.37
N PRO A 146 -11.95 6.42 -5.15
CA PRO A 146 -11.33 7.68 -4.69
C PRO A 146 -9.81 7.59 -4.47
N MET A 147 -9.26 6.43 -4.12
CA MET A 147 -7.80 6.31 -3.93
C MET A 147 -7.07 6.14 -5.27
N TYR A 148 -7.71 5.49 -6.24
CA TYR A 148 -7.17 5.39 -7.60
C TYR A 148 -7.11 6.75 -8.30
N SER A 149 -8.15 7.59 -8.14
CA SER A 149 -8.13 8.94 -8.71
C SER A 149 -7.05 9.83 -8.10
N ILE A 150 -6.81 9.74 -6.78
CA ILE A 150 -5.72 10.45 -6.10
C ILE A 150 -4.36 9.92 -6.58
N ALA A 151 -4.19 8.59 -6.73
CA ALA A 151 -2.95 8.02 -7.25
C ALA A 151 -2.65 8.51 -8.67
N ASN A 152 -3.67 8.60 -9.53
CA ASN A 152 -3.52 9.15 -10.87
C ASN A 152 -3.15 10.66 -10.84
N GLN A 153 -3.74 11.45 -9.94
CA GLN A 153 -3.33 12.85 -9.76
C GLN A 153 -1.88 13.01 -9.30
N ASN A 154 -1.43 12.18 -8.36
CA ASN A 154 -0.04 12.16 -7.90
C ASN A 154 0.93 11.76 -9.03
N TYR A 155 0.54 10.79 -9.86
CA TYR A 155 1.28 10.42 -11.07
C TYR A 155 1.38 11.60 -12.06
N LEU A 156 0.29 12.33 -12.31
CA LEU A 156 0.32 13.51 -13.18
C LEU A 156 1.24 14.61 -12.64
N GLN A 157 1.28 14.82 -11.32
CA GLN A 157 2.23 15.73 -10.69
C GLN A 157 3.68 15.26 -10.83
N TYR A 158 3.93 13.96 -10.71
CA TYR A 158 5.25 13.39 -10.96
C TYR A 158 5.71 13.64 -12.40
N LEU A 159 4.85 13.36 -13.38
CA LEU A 159 5.16 13.61 -14.79
C LEU A 159 5.54 15.07 -15.03
N LYS A 160 4.78 16.01 -14.46
CA LYS A 160 5.06 17.43 -14.57
C LYS A 160 6.44 17.80 -14.02
N LYS A 161 6.83 17.24 -12.86
CA LYS A 161 8.18 17.45 -12.30
C LYS A 161 9.27 16.81 -13.16
N PHE A 162 8.98 15.68 -13.78
CA PHE A 162 9.93 15.01 -14.67
C PHE A 162 10.15 15.80 -15.96
N THR A 163 9.11 16.41 -16.52
CA THR A 163 9.20 17.25 -17.72
C THR A 163 9.82 18.62 -17.42
N ASP A 164 9.47 19.24 -16.29
CA ASP A 164 9.99 20.56 -15.89
C ASP A 164 11.45 20.49 -15.36
N GLY A 165 11.93 19.30 -14.97
CA GLY A 165 13.31 19.06 -14.52
C GLY A 165 14.30 18.70 -15.63
N GLN A 166 13.85 18.60 -16.89
CA GLN A 166 14.70 18.36 -18.06
C GLN A 166 14.82 19.57 -18.99
N SER A 167 14.31 20.75 -18.59
CA SER A 167 14.48 22.03 -19.32
C SER A 167 15.59 22.89 -18.76
#